data_AF-A0A1S3JHY4-F1
#
_entry.id   AF-A0A1S3JHY4-F1
#
_cell.length_a   1.000
_cell.length_b   1.000
_cell.length_c   1.000
_cell.angle_alpha   90.00
_cell.angle_beta   90.00
_cell.angle_gamma   90.00
#
_symmetry.space_group_name_H-M   'P 1'
#
loop_
_entity.id
_entity.type
_entity.pdbx_description
1 polymer ?
#
loop_
_entity_poly.entity_id
_entity_poly.type
_entity_poly.pdbx_seq_one_letter_code
_entity_poly.pdbx_strand_id
1 'polypeptide(L)'
;FSGTGSVVYNGSLYYADYDTSLKRYDLSRGTVVARNHIRHSSLYLYNRGGRTYIDLNVDEKGMWAVYTTDKDNGYLIISKLDPENLSILKTWRTNRLKTTVSNVFFVCGVMYTMDSYQFRLPGEKQYVFDTETGKEYYQKIAVPSKYGAIYQLSYNPRERMIFAWDNGHLLTYPLQFLPDFS
;
A
#
# COMPACT_ATOMS: atom_id res chain seq x y z
N PHE A 1 -2.87 5.81 -16.05
CA PHE A 1 -2.58 5.12 -14.77
C PHE A 1 -2.71 3.62 -15.02
N SER A 2 -2.03 2.79 -14.23
CA SER A 2 -2.14 1.32 -14.27
C SER A 2 -2.32 0.78 -12.86
N GLY A 3 -3.22 -0.18 -12.67
CA GLY A 3 -3.51 -0.78 -11.36
C GLY A 3 -4.37 0.08 -10.43
N THR A 4 -4.47 -0.35 -9.17
CA THR A 4 -5.25 0.31 -8.10
C THR A 4 -4.38 0.90 -6.98
N GLY A 5 -3.08 1.04 -7.20
CA GLY A 5 -2.10 1.50 -6.19
C GLY A 5 -1.78 3.01 -6.26
N SER A 6 -2.72 3.85 -6.70
CA SER A 6 -2.51 5.32 -6.77
C SER A 6 -3.00 6.02 -5.52
N VAL A 7 -2.33 7.11 -5.13
CA VAL A 7 -2.66 7.90 -3.93
C VAL A 7 -2.67 9.40 -4.23
N VAL A 8 -3.51 10.14 -3.52
CA VAL A 8 -3.48 11.61 -3.53
C VAL A 8 -2.86 12.09 -2.23
N TYR A 9 -1.83 12.93 -2.33
CA TYR A 9 -1.13 13.48 -1.18
C TYR A 9 -0.65 14.90 -1.48
N ASN A 10 -0.86 15.82 -0.53
CA ASN A 10 -0.42 17.21 -0.60
C ASN A 10 -0.71 17.90 -1.97
N GLY A 11 -1.94 17.75 -2.48
CA GLY A 11 -2.36 18.37 -3.74
C GLY A 11 -1.82 17.71 -5.03
N SER A 12 -1.13 16.57 -4.91
CA SER A 12 -0.63 15.80 -6.06
C SER A 12 -1.23 14.39 -6.10
N LEU A 13 -1.49 13.90 -7.31
CA LEU A 13 -1.78 12.49 -7.58
C LEU A 13 -0.47 11.75 -7.86
N TYR A 14 -0.27 10.63 -7.19
CA TYR A 14 0.87 9.74 -7.36
C TYR A 14 0.40 8.40 -7.92
N TYR A 15 1.04 7.94 -8.98
CA TYR A 15 0.65 6.70 -9.66
C TYR A 15 1.81 6.07 -10.42
N ALA A 16 1.72 4.76 -10.62
CA ALA A 16 2.51 4.07 -11.62
C ALA A 16 1.78 4.09 -12.97
N ASP A 17 2.51 4.38 -14.04
CA ASP A 17 2.00 4.25 -15.40
C ASP A 17 2.24 2.85 -16.00
N TYR A 18 1.88 2.69 -17.27
CA TYR A 18 2.01 1.43 -18.00
C TYR A 18 3.48 1.00 -18.18
N ASP A 19 4.38 1.96 -18.35
CA ASP A 19 5.82 1.76 -18.49
C ASP A 19 6.53 1.72 -17.14
N THR A 20 5.76 1.55 -16.06
CA THR A 20 6.23 1.30 -14.70
C THR A 20 7.03 2.45 -14.08
N SER A 21 6.86 3.64 -14.65
CA SER A 21 7.37 4.88 -14.09
C SER A 21 6.41 5.40 -13.03
N LEU A 22 6.95 5.75 -11.88
CA LEU A 22 6.25 6.55 -10.88
C LEU A 22 6.14 7.99 -11.37
N LYS A 23 4.96 8.57 -11.22
CA LYS A 23 4.67 9.94 -11.61
C LYS A 23 3.99 10.68 -10.47
N ARG A 24 4.40 11.93 -10.27
CA ARG A 24 3.70 12.92 -9.45
C ARG A 24 3.05 13.92 -10.38
N TYR A 25 1.72 13.96 -10.36
CA TYR A 25 0.90 14.89 -11.12
C TYR A 25 0.34 15.95 -10.18
N ASP A 26 0.74 17.20 -10.39
CA ASP A 26 0.24 18.35 -9.65
C ASP A 26 -1.20 18.64 -10.12
N LEU A 27 -2.17 18.49 -9.22
CA LEU A 27 -3.58 18.63 -9.55
C LEU A 27 -3.98 20.08 -9.87
N SER A 28 -3.27 21.05 -9.28
CA SER A 28 -3.54 22.47 -9.50
C SER A 28 -3.02 22.96 -10.85
N ARG A 29 -1.81 22.50 -11.22
CA ARG A 29 -1.16 22.85 -12.49
C ARG A 29 -1.59 21.96 -13.66
N GLY A 30 -2.20 20.82 -13.37
CA GLY A 30 -2.63 19.86 -14.38
C GLY A 30 -1.46 19.21 -15.13
N THR A 31 -0.30 19.04 -14.50
CA THR A 31 0.92 18.53 -15.17
C THR A 31 1.75 17.60 -14.28
N VAL A 32 2.54 16.74 -14.93
CA VAL A 32 3.49 15.86 -14.24
C VAL A 32 4.73 16.67 -13.85
N VAL A 33 4.98 16.79 -12.55
CA VAL A 33 6.07 17.61 -11.98
C VAL A 33 7.26 16.78 -11.51
N ALA A 34 7.09 15.47 -11.31
CA ALA A 34 8.20 14.55 -11.04
C ALA A 34 7.96 13.18 -11.66
N ARG A 35 9.05 12.50 -12.02
CA ARG A 35 9.06 11.14 -12.55
C ARG A 35 10.24 10.39 -11.94
N ASN A 36 10.03 9.12 -11.61
CA ASN A 36 11.10 8.20 -11.28
C ASN A 36 10.72 6.78 -11.70
N HIS A 37 11.66 5.84 -11.65
CA HIS A 37 11.45 4.46 -12.02
C HIS A 37 11.85 3.53 -10.87
N ILE A 38 10.99 2.55 -10.58
CA ILE A 38 11.29 1.47 -9.65
C ILE A 38 11.27 0.17 -10.42
N ARG A 39 12.41 -0.53 -10.43
CA ARG A 39 12.49 -1.89 -10.96
C ARG A 39 11.64 -2.80 -10.09
N HIS A 40 10.76 -3.56 -10.72
CA HIS A 40 9.84 -4.48 -10.07
C HIS A 40 9.62 -5.70 -10.97
N SER A 41 9.02 -6.75 -10.41
CA SER A 41 8.65 -7.96 -11.16
C SER A 41 7.25 -7.84 -11.75
N SER A 42 7.08 -8.33 -12.98
CA SER A 42 5.77 -8.54 -13.59
C SER A 42 5.13 -9.89 -13.25
N LEU A 43 5.88 -10.80 -12.60
CA LEU A 43 5.44 -12.18 -12.30
C LEU A 43 4.69 -12.28 -10.97
N TYR A 44 5.10 -11.48 -9.98
CA TYR A 44 4.58 -11.55 -8.62
C TYR A 44 3.53 -10.46 -8.38
N LEU A 45 2.27 -10.79 -8.71
CA LEU A 45 1.12 -9.92 -8.49
C LEU A 45 0.47 -10.22 -7.13
N TYR A 46 -0.32 -9.27 -6.61
CA TYR A 46 -1.20 -9.60 -5.48
C TYR A 46 -2.19 -10.70 -5.87
N ASN A 47 -2.67 -11.48 -4.91
CA ASN A 47 -3.58 -12.61 -5.18
C ASN A 47 -4.96 -12.21 -5.73
N ARG A 48 -5.32 -10.92 -5.66
CA ARG A 48 -6.50 -10.34 -6.31
C ARG A 48 -6.31 -10.14 -7.82
N GLY A 49 -5.11 -10.41 -8.35
CA GLY A 49 -4.77 -10.20 -9.75
C GLY A 49 -4.65 -8.72 -10.12
N GLY A 50 -4.89 -8.43 -11.41
CA GLY A 50 -4.78 -7.09 -11.97
C GLY A 50 -3.33 -6.59 -12.10
N ARG A 51 -3.17 -5.33 -12.53
CA ARG A 51 -1.83 -4.70 -12.70
C ARG A 51 -1.31 -4.13 -11.39
N THR A 52 -1.05 -5.00 -10.41
CA THR A 52 -0.67 -4.63 -9.03
C THR A 52 0.84 -4.64 -8.80
N TYR A 53 1.61 -4.13 -9.76
CA TYR A 53 3.08 -4.20 -9.72
C TYR A 53 3.70 -3.42 -8.57
N ILE A 54 3.26 -2.17 -8.41
CA ILE A 54 3.67 -1.25 -7.36
C ILE A 54 2.40 -0.71 -6.70
N ASP A 55 2.40 -0.68 -5.38
CA ASP A 55 1.32 -0.16 -4.55
C ASP A 55 1.82 1.03 -3.73
N LEU A 56 1.37 2.24 -4.09
CA LEU A 56 1.76 3.46 -3.38
C LEU A 56 0.86 3.67 -2.17
N ASN A 57 1.46 4.06 -1.06
CA ASN A 57 0.79 4.28 0.21
C ASN A 57 1.29 5.56 0.86
N VAL A 58 0.46 6.17 1.69
CA VAL A 58 0.79 7.37 2.46
C VAL A 58 0.27 7.24 3.87
N ASP A 59 1.07 7.66 4.83
CA ASP A 59 0.71 7.73 6.24
C ASP A 59 1.33 8.97 6.91
N GLU A 60 1.31 9.03 8.23
CA GLU A 60 1.88 10.11 9.04
C GLU A 60 3.40 10.26 8.86
N LYS A 61 4.08 9.19 8.46
CA LYS A 61 5.55 9.18 8.29
C LYS A 61 5.95 9.46 6.84
N GLY A 62 5.02 9.54 5.89
CA GLY A 62 5.28 9.97 4.51
C GLY A 62 4.79 8.99 3.47
N MET A 63 5.54 8.86 2.36
CA MET A 63 5.16 8.07 1.20
C MET A 63 5.94 6.75 1.13
N TRP A 64 5.24 5.71 0.69
CA TRP A 64 5.75 4.35 0.59
C TRP A 64 5.40 3.75 -0.77
N ALA A 65 6.29 2.90 -1.28
CA ALA A 65 6.03 2.00 -2.38
C ALA A 65 6.20 0.55 -1.92
N VAL A 66 5.20 -0.28 -2.19
CA VAL A 66 5.24 -1.72 -1.93
C VAL A 66 5.27 -2.47 -3.25
N TYR A 67 6.28 -3.30 -3.43
CA TYR A 67 6.55 -4.03 -4.68
C TYR A 67 7.41 -5.27 -4.40
N THR A 68 7.91 -5.91 -5.45
CA THR A 68 8.94 -6.96 -5.36
C THR A 68 9.77 -6.93 -6.64
N THR A 69 10.94 -7.56 -6.65
CA THR A 69 11.72 -7.82 -7.87
C THR A 69 11.89 -9.32 -8.10
N ASP A 70 12.33 -9.70 -9.30
CA ASP A 70 12.66 -11.11 -9.59
C ASP A 70 13.84 -11.61 -8.72
N LYS A 71 14.77 -10.71 -8.37
CA LYS A 71 15.91 -11.04 -7.50
C LYS A 71 15.51 -11.30 -6.05
N ASP A 72 14.39 -10.71 -5.62
CA ASP A 72 13.86 -10.87 -4.27
C ASP A 72 12.84 -12.03 -4.20
N ASN A 73 12.75 -12.88 -5.23
CA ASN A 73 11.95 -14.11 -5.26
C ASN A 73 10.48 -13.95 -4.85
N GLY A 74 9.89 -12.77 -5.13
CA GLY A 74 8.50 -12.47 -4.83
C GLY A 74 8.22 -12.02 -3.38
N TYR A 75 9.24 -11.89 -2.53
CA TYR A 75 9.09 -11.29 -1.20
C TYR A 75 8.82 -9.79 -1.28
N LEU A 76 7.90 -9.31 -0.45
CA LEU A 76 7.53 -7.90 -0.41
C LEU A 76 8.73 -7.03 -0.03
N ILE A 77 8.87 -5.96 -0.79
CA ILE A 77 9.82 -4.88 -0.60
C ILE A 77 9.03 -3.62 -0.27
N ILE A 78 9.47 -2.91 0.74
CA ILE A 78 8.95 -1.60 1.13
C ILE A 78 10.04 -0.59 0.81
N SER A 79 9.71 0.48 0.07
CA SER A 79 10.60 1.62 -0.11
C SER A 79 9.91 2.90 0.35
N LYS A 80 10.59 3.67 1.20
CA LYS A 80 10.19 5.02 1.56
C LYS A 80 10.59 5.95 0.42
N LEU A 81 9.66 6.77 -0.04
CA LEU A 81 9.88 7.70 -1.14
C LEU A 81 9.93 9.14 -0.63
N ASP A 82 10.76 9.95 -1.28
CA ASP A 82 10.64 11.40 -1.23
C ASP A 82 9.41 11.81 -2.05
N PRO A 83 8.39 12.44 -1.45
CA PRO A 83 7.16 12.81 -2.15
C PRO A 83 7.37 13.93 -3.18
N GLU A 84 8.49 14.66 -3.14
CA GLU A 84 8.75 15.75 -4.08
C GLU A 84 9.32 15.22 -5.40
N ASN A 85 10.31 14.33 -5.33
CA ASN A 85 11.07 13.84 -6.50
C ASN A 85 10.94 12.32 -6.76
N LEU A 86 10.23 11.59 -5.90
CA LEU A 86 10.00 10.12 -5.98
C LEU A 86 11.26 9.27 -5.82
N SER A 87 12.37 9.83 -5.34
CA SER A 87 13.58 9.06 -5.03
C SER A 87 13.37 8.12 -3.85
N ILE A 88 14.07 6.98 -3.89
CA ILE A 88 14.04 6.02 -2.78
C ILE A 88 14.95 6.56 -1.67
N LEU A 89 14.37 6.83 -0.51
CA LEU A 89 15.08 7.26 0.69
C LEU A 89 15.63 6.08 1.49
N LYS A 90 14.86 4.99 1.58
CA LYS A 90 15.23 3.77 2.30
C LYS A 90 14.40 2.59 1.81
N THR A 91 14.96 1.39 1.87
CA THR A 91 14.30 0.14 1.47
C THR A 91 14.41 -0.91 2.57
N TRP A 92 13.34 -1.67 2.76
CA TRP A 92 13.26 -2.84 3.63
C TRP A 92 12.80 -4.05 2.81
N ARG A 93 13.37 -5.21 3.13
CA ARG A 93 12.94 -6.50 2.59
C ARG A 93 12.24 -7.26 3.71
N THR A 94 11.10 -7.85 3.38
CA THR A 94 10.26 -8.57 4.33
C THR A 94 10.29 -10.07 4.04
N ASN A 95 9.80 -10.90 4.96
CA ASN A 95 9.59 -12.33 4.70
C ASN A 95 8.17 -12.66 4.21
N ARG A 96 7.41 -11.68 3.71
CA ARG A 96 6.03 -11.88 3.23
C ARG A 96 5.96 -11.98 1.71
N LEU A 97 5.47 -13.09 1.19
CA LEU A 97 5.29 -13.27 -0.25
C LEU A 97 4.17 -12.39 -0.81
N LYS A 98 4.48 -11.59 -1.83
CA LYS A 98 3.52 -10.68 -2.48
C LYS A 98 2.30 -11.41 -3.04
N THR A 99 2.49 -12.63 -3.56
CA THR A 99 1.43 -13.48 -4.11
C THR A 99 0.46 -14.05 -3.08
N THR A 100 0.77 -13.92 -1.79
CA THR A 100 -0.14 -14.30 -0.69
C THR A 100 -0.93 -13.12 -0.16
N VAL A 101 -0.59 -11.91 -0.60
CA VAL A 101 -1.19 -10.66 -0.15
C VAL A 101 -2.20 -10.18 -1.18
N SER A 102 -3.36 -9.79 -0.68
CA SER A 102 -4.43 -9.16 -1.42
C SER A 102 -4.38 -7.66 -1.41
N ASN A 103 -3.97 -6.97 -0.34
CA ASN A 103 -3.85 -5.50 -0.24
C ASN A 103 -2.85 -5.14 0.87
N VAL A 104 -2.38 -3.90 0.90
CA VAL A 104 -1.58 -3.37 2.02
C VAL A 104 -2.07 -1.98 2.39
N PHE A 105 -1.81 -1.56 3.62
CA PHE A 105 -1.92 -0.16 4.03
C PHE A 105 -0.86 0.15 5.09
N PHE A 106 -0.56 1.43 5.27
CA PHE A 106 0.40 1.92 6.26
C PHE A 106 -0.29 2.80 7.29
N VAL A 107 0.17 2.71 8.54
CA VAL A 107 -0.18 3.67 9.59
C VAL A 107 1.05 3.88 10.47
N CYS A 108 1.41 5.13 10.74
CA CYS A 108 2.54 5.50 11.60
C CYS A 108 3.90 4.81 11.28
N GLY A 109 4.14 4.42 10.04
CA GLY A 109 5.35 3.71 9.60
C GLY A 109 5.27 2.20 9.72
N VAL A 110 4.09 1.65 10.04
CA VAL A 110 3.84 0.21 10.17
C VAL A 110 2.99 -0.24 8.99
N MET A 111 3.48 -1.24 8.25
CA MET A 111 2.75 -1.87 7.14
C MET A 111 1.85 -2.99 7.69
N TYR A 112 0.61 -3.02 7.22
CA TYR A 112 -0.34 -4.11 7.45
C TYR A 112 -0.72 -4.73 6.11
N THR A 113 -0.60 -6.05 5.98
CA THR A 113 -1.08 -6.76 4.79
C THR A 113 -2.46 -7.34 5.00
N MET A 114 -3.16 -7.57 3.90
CA MET A 114 -4.40 -8.31 3.89
C MET A 114 -4.26 -9.55 3.05
N ASP A 115 -4.61 -10.71 3.59
CA ASP A 115 -4.43 -11.98 2.88
C ASP A 115 -5.56 -12.23 1.89
N SER A 116 -6.81 -12.12 2.33
CA SER A 116 -7.98 -12.27 1.45
C SER A 116 -8.54 -10.91 1.00
N TYR A 117 -8.85 -10.79 -0.28
CA TYR A 117 -9.70 -9.72 -0.80
C TYR A 117 -11.18 -10.07 -0.69
N GLN A 118 -11.54 -11.35 -0.61
CA GLN A 118 -12.92 -11.82 -0.46
C GLN A 118 -13.30 -11.93 1.03
N PHE A 119 -14.60 -12.04 1.32
CA PHE A 119 -15.19 -12.30 2.65
C PHE A 119 -14.17 -12.77 3.70
N ARG A 120 -13.86 -11.92 4.69
CA ARG A 120 -12.93 -12.27 5.78
C ARG A 120 -13.67 -12.98 6.90
N LEU A 121 -13.11 -14.11 7.35
CA LEU A 121 -13.56 -14.73 8.59
C LEU A 121 -13.08 -13.91 9.80
N PRO A 122 -13.90 -13.75 10.86
CA PRO A 122 -13.44 -13.16 12.11
C PRO A 122 -12.29 -14.00 12.69
N GLY A 123 -11.12 -13.40 12.91
CA GLY A 123 -9.99 -14.13 13.53
C GLY A 123 -8.69 -14.13 12.76
N GLU A 124 -8.69 -13.77 11.47
CA GLU A 124 -7.46 -13.73 10.69
C GLU A 124 -6.45 -12.73 11.26
N LYS A 125 -5.21 -13.20 11.40
CA LYS A 125 -4.09 -12.35 11.77
C LYS A 125 -3.45 -11.81 10.50
N GLN A 126 -3.27 -10.51 10.46
CA GLN A 126 -2.58 -9.83 9.38
C GLN A 126 -1.08 -9.83 9.67
N TYR A 127 -0.29 -10.03 8.62
CA TYR A 127 1.16 -9.82 8.71
C TYR A 127 1.44 -8.32 8.84
N VAL A 128 2.36 -7.99 9.74
CA VAL A 128 2.73 -6.63 10.12
C VAL A 128 4.23 -6.46 10.02
N PHE A 129 4.66 -5.32 9.47
CA PHE A 129 6.07 -4.94 9.39
C PHE A 129 6.26 -3.52 9.93
N ASP A 130 7.07 -3.37 10.98
CA ASP A 130 7.44 -2.07 11.55
C ASP A 130 8.73 -1.57 10.89
N THR A 131 8.66 -0.44 10.18
CA THR A 131 9.81 0.11 9.44
C THR A 131 10.86 0.78 10.33
N GLU A 132 10.51 1.12 11.57
CA GLU A 132 11.42 1.71 12.55
C GLU A 132 12.27 0.61 13.20
N THR A 133 11.63 -0.46 13.66
CA THR A 133 12.32 -1.56 14.36
C THR A 133 12.75 -2.71 13.46
N GLY A 134 12.20 -2.80 12.25
CA GLY A 134 12.40 -3.93 11.33
C GLY A 134 11.71 -5.23 11.79
N LYS A 135 10.85 -5.16 12.81
CA LYS A 135 10.16 -6.35 13.34
C LYS A 135 9.02 -6.78 12.44
N GLU A 136 8.87 -8.09 12.32
CA GLU A 136 7.80 -8.76 11.59
C GLU A 136 6.97 -9.59 12.57
N TYR A 137 5.65 -9.44 12.54
CA TYR A 137 4.74 -10.19 13.42
C TYR A 137 3.34 -10.29 12.85
N TYR A 138 2.46 -11.00 13.56
CA TYR A 138 1.07 -11.20 13.16
C TYR A 138 0.12 -10.60 14.19
N GLN A 139 -0.79 -9.75 13.75
CA GLN A 139 -1.78 -9.08 14.61
C GLN A 139 -3.20 -9.30 14.10
N LYS A 140 -4.16 -9.54 15.00
CA LYS A 140 -5.56 -9.67 14.63
C LYS A 140 -6.14 -8.29 14.31
N ILE A 141 -6.38 -8.04 13.03
CA ILE A 141 -7.02 -6.81 12.52
C ILE A 141 -8.12 -7.23 11.56
N ALA A 142 -9.32 -6.69 11.78
CA ALA A 142 -10.48 -6.98 10.97
C ALA A 142 -10.83 -5.77 10.09
N VAL A 143 -10.82 -5.97 8.77
CA VAL A 143 -11.44 -5.05 7.81
C VAL A 143 -12.47 -5.88 7.03
N PRO A 144 -13.69 -6.04 7.55
CA PRO A 144 -14.68 -6.91 6.92
C PRO A 144 -15.14 -6.29 5.60
N SER A 145 -15.39 -7.12 4.59
CA SER A 145 -16.07 -6.68 3.37
C SER A 145 -17.58 -6.74 3.57
N LYS A 146 -18.30 -5.70 3.14
CA LYS A 146 -19.77 -5.65 3.12
C LYS A 146 -20.32 -6.16 1.78
N TYR A 147 -19.58 -5.98 0.69
CA TYR A 147 -20.02 -6.29 -0.69
C TYR A 147 -19.27 -7.47 -1.33
N GLY A 148 -18.54 -8.24 -0.51
CA GLY A 148 -17.95 -9.53 -0.82
C GLY A 148 -16.50 -9.49 -1.32
N ALA A 149 -15.99 -8.35 -1.81
CA ALA A 149 -14.64 -8.27 -2.37
C ALA A 149 -14.01 -6.86 -2.32
N ILE A 150 -12.94 -6.70 -1.53
CA ILE A 150 -12.16 -5.46 -1.41
C ILE A 150 -10.99 -5.45 -2.43
N TYR A 151 -11.13 -4.65 -3.48
CA TYR A 151 -10.15 -4.53 -4.58
C TYR A 151 -9.09 -3.45 -4.37
N GLN A 152 -9.32 -2.54 -3.43
CA GLN A 152 -8.38 -1.49 -3.05
C GLN A 152 -8.60 -1.13 -1.58
N LEU A 153 -7.52 -0.93 -0.83
CA LEU A 153 -7.50 -0.31 0.48
C LEU A 153 -6.50 0.83 0.47
N SER A 154 -6.84 1.97 1.06
CA SER A 154 -5.95 3.12 1.16
C SER A 154 -6.20 3.84 2.48
N TYR A 155 -5.15 4.04 3.26
CA TYR A 155 -5.23 4.82 4.49
C TYR A 155 -5.09 6.32 4.18
N ASN A 156 -5.90 7.14 4.85
CA ASN A 156 -5.80 8.59 4.81
C ASN A 156 -5.36 9.10 6.21
N PRO A 157 -4.12 9.57 6.37
CA PRO A 157 -3.62 10.04 7.67
C PRO A 157 -4.30 11.33 8.17
N ARG A 158 -4.89 12.12 7.27
CA ARG A 158 -5.61 13.35 7.65
C ARG A 158 -6.91 13.03 8.35
N GLU A 159 -7.62 12.03 7.86
CA GLU A 159 -8.94 11.61 8.37
C GLU A 159 -8.85 10.43 9.34
N ARG A 160 -7.70 9.76 9.41
CA ARG A 160 -7.47 8.54 10.20
C ARG A 160 -8.48 7.44 9.87
N MET A 161 -8.76 7.30 8.58
CA MET A 161 -9.69 6.30 8.04
C MET A 161 -9.04 5.51 6.92
N ILE A 162 -9.44 4.24 6.80
CA ILE A 162 -9.15 3.43 5.63
C ILE A 162 -10.32 3.56 4.66
N PHE A 163 -10.03 3.96 3.43
CA PHE A 163 -10.94 3.95 2.30
C PHE A 163 -10.81 2.61 1.56
N ALA A 164 -11.93 2.00 1.22
CA ALA A 164 -11.95 0.74 0.50
C ALA A 164 -12.86 0.81 -0.73
N TRP A 165 -12.40 0.23 -1.83
CA TRP A 165 -13.24 -0.10 -2.96
C TRP A 165 -13.72 -1.55 -2.82
N ASP A 166 -14.96 -1.70 -2.35
CA ASP A 166 -15.59 -2.99 -2.06
C ASP A 166 -16.65 -3.28 -3.13
N ASN A 167 -16.26 -4.06 -4.14
CA ASN A 167 -17.11 -4.54 -5.22
C ASN A 167 -18.09 -3.46 -5.78
N GLY A 168 -17.55 -2.33 -6.23
CA GLY A 168 -18.34 -1.22 -6.79
C GLY A 168 -18.78 -0.16 -5.78
N HIS A 169 -18.48 -0.33 -4.49
CA HIS A 169 -18.91 0.57 -3.43
C HIS A 169 -17.70 1.17 -2.71
N LEU A 170 -17.76 2.48 -2.45
CA LEU A 170 -16.79 3.15 -1.60
C LEU A 170 -17.19 2.99 -0.13
N LEU A 171 -16.30 2.42 0.68
CA LEU A 171 -16.47 2.25 2.12
C LEU A 171 -15.36 2.98 2.89
N THR A 172 -15.67 3.36 4.13
CA THR A 172 -14.71 3.95 5.08
C THR A 172 -14.70 3.15 6.38
N TYR A 173 -13.50 2.85 6.89
CA TYR A 173 -13.29 2.21 8.18
C TYR A 173 -12.52 3.18 9.09
N PRO A 174 -13.17 3.72 10.14
CA PRO A 174 -12.46 4.52 11.15
C PRO A 174 -11.49 3.63 11.94
N LEU A 175 -10.31 4.16 12.24
CA LEU A 175 -9.31 3.46 13.04
C LEU A 175 -9.37 3.91 14.51
N GLN A 176 -9.24 2.94 15.41
CA GLN A 176 -9.01 3.17 16.82
C GLN A 176 -7.60 2.70 17.17
N PHE A 177 -6.77 3.62 17.63
CA PHE A 177 -5.45 3.32 18.14
C PHE A 177 -5.56 2.97 19.62
N LEU A 178 -4.92 1.88 20.02
CA LEU A 178 -4.72 1.62 21.44
C LEU A 178 -3.73 2.66 21.99
N PRO A 179 -3.86 3.09 23.26
CA PRO A 179 -2.89 3.99 23.87
C PRO A 179 -1.48 3.38 23.81
N ASP A 180 -0.48 4.20 23.50
CA ASP A 180 0.91 3.80 23.65
C ASP A 180 1.18 3.55 25.14
N PHE A 181 1.42 2.29 25.51
CA PHE A 181 2.03 1.98 26.80
C PHE A 181 3.54 2.17 26.61
N SER A 182 4.01 3.39 26.90
CA SER A 182 5.43 3.76 26.95
C SER A 182 6.20 2.93 27.97
#